data_AF-H0F7P8-F1
#
_entry.id   AF-H0F7P8-F1
#
_cell.length_a   1.000
_cell.length_b   1.000
_cell.length_c   1.000
_cell.angle_alpha   90.00
_cell.angle_beta   90.00
_cell.angle_gamma   90.00
#
_symmetry.space_group_name_H-M   'P 1'
#
loop_
_entity.id
_entity.type
_entity.pdbx_description
1 polymer ?
#
loop_
_entity_poly.entity_id
_entity_poly.type
_entity_poly.pdbx_seq_one_letter_code
_entity_poly.pdbx_strand_id
1 'polypeptide(L)'
;MGYQAGSSGELNISNGGSFNTHGLVLGYLGETGSFGRSAGIVRVEGPGSQLTAVTMHIGNYGDGKLFVSQGGSVANWYTLIGAEYGSTGRATVSGAGSQWTTNGDTMVGGSGFGELLISDRGQVRTGSSAMITALGPGGVGLVHVKDPGSIWDIANDLSMGSNGGQAT
;
A
#
# COMPACT_ATOMS: atom_id res chain seq x y z
N MET A 1 -7.05 -3.26 -10.85
CA MET A 1 -8.05 -2.17 -10.92
C MET A 1 -7.42 -0.96 -11.58
N GLY A 2 -8.14 -0.29 -12.48
CA GLY A 2 -7.53 0.64 -13.43
C GLY A 2 -6.57 -0.11 -14.35
N TYR A 3 -7.10 -0.99 -15.21
CA TYR A 3 -6.26 -1.85 -16.07
C TYR A 3 -5.76 -1.12 -17.33
N GLN A 4 -6.48 -0.11 -17.80
CA GLN A 4 -6.16 0.63 -19.02
C GLN A 4 -5.69 2.03 -18.67
N ALA A 5 -4.87 2.66 -19.53
CA ALA A 5 -4.49 4.05 -19.35
C ALA A 5 -5.75 4.94 -19.27
N GLY A 6 -5.76 5.87 -18.31
CA GLY A 6 -6.88 6.75 -18.01
C GLY A 6 -8.06 6.10 -17.31
N SER A 7 -8.07 4.79 -17.07
CA SER A 7 -9.20 4.10 -16.42
C SER A 7 -9.06 4.04 -14.91
N SER A 8 -10.20 4.15 -14.22
CA SER A 8 -10.30 4.05 -12.77
C SER A 8 -11.08 2.81 -12.35
N GLY A 9 -10.73 2.18 -11.23
CA GLY A 9 -11.54 1.16 -10.57
C GLY A 9 -11.55 1.32 -9.06
N GLU A 10 -12.69 1.04 -8.44
CA GLU A 10 -12.90 1.12 -6.99
C GLU A 10 -13.51 -0.18 -6.46
N LEU A 11 -13.06 -0.60 -5.27
CA LEU A 11 -13.51 -1.79 -4.55
C LEU A 11 -13.70 -1.39 -3.08
N ASN A 12 -14.94 -1.50 -2.63
CA ASN A 12 -15.32 -1.21 -1.26
C ASN A 12 -15.69 -2.52 -0.56
N ILE A 13 -14.99 -2.79 0.54
CA ILE A 13 -15.21 -3.94 1.40
C ILE A 13 -15.66 -3.38 2.75
N SER A 14 -16.95 -3.52 3.03
CA SER A 14 -17.59 -2.98 4.23
C SER A 14 -18.60 -3.97 4.83
N ASN A 15 -19.14 -3.65 6.00
CA ASN A 15 -20.18 -4.42 6.69
C ASN A 15 -19.83 -5.91 6.89
N GLY A 16 -18.57 -6.21 7.22
CA GLY A 16 -18.11 -7.59 7.40
C GLY A 16 -17.81 -8.34 6.10
N GLY A 17 -17.78 -7.63 4.96
CA GLY A 17 -17.47 -8.20 3.65
C GLY A 17 -16.08 -8.80 3.59
N SER A 18 -15.88 -9.78 2.71
CA SER A 18 -14.57 -10.41 2.50
C SER A 18 -14.24 -10.50 1.02
N PHE A 19 -13.00 -10.18 0.67
CA PHE A 19 -12.46 -10.32 -0.68
C PHE A 19 -11.14 -11.10 -0.64
N ASN A 20 -11.05 -12.17 -1.44
CA ASN A 20 -9.85 -12.98 -1.55
C ASN A 20 -9.37 -13.02 -3.00
N THR A 21 -8.09 -12.79 -3.23
CA THR A 21 -7.47 -12.88 -4.56
C THR A 21 -6.06 -13.43 -4.45
N HIS A 22 -5.51 -13.91 -5.56
CA HIS A 22 -4.09 -14.23 -5.63
C HIS A 22 -3.25 -12.96 -5.75
N GLY A 23 -3.51 -12.12 -6.75
CA GLY A 23 -2.81 -10.86 -6.97
C GLY A 23 -3.77 -9.68 -6.98
N LEU A 24 -3.37 -8.58 -6.34
CA LEU A 24 -4.08 -7.32 -6.38
C LEU A 24 -3.15 -6.22 -6.88
N VAL A 25 -3.55 -5.58 -7.99
CA VAL A 25 -2.84 -4.43 -8.55
C VAL A 25 -3.76 -3.22 -8.63
N LEU A 26 -3.31 -2.10 -8.06
CA LEU A 26 -4.00 -0.81 -8.07
C LEU A 26 -3.20 0.17 -8.93
N GLY A 27 -3.80 0.65 -10.02
CA GLY A 27 -3.11 1.49 -11.01
C GLY A 27 -2.12 0.65 -11.84
N TYR A 28 -2.66 -0.20 -12.72
CA TYR A 28 -1.87 -1.19 -13.45
C TYR A 28 -0.96 -0.57 -14.52
N LEU A 29 -1.49 0.35 -15.35
CA LEU A 29 -0.74 1.03 -16.42
C LEU A 29 -0.41 2.48 -16.08
N GLY A 30 0.72 2.94 -16.61
CA GLY A 30 1.13 4.33 -16.56
C GLY A 30 0.43 5.18 -17.62
N GLU A 31 1.01 6.34 -17.87
CA GLU A 31 0.55 7.27 -18.91
C GLU A 31 0.93 6.73 -20.30
N THR A 32 -0.04 6.70 -21.22
CA THR A 32 0.16 6.23 -22.59
C THR A 32 -0.46 7.21 -23.57
N GLY A 33 0.37 7.93 -24.35
CA GLY A 33 -0.10 8.97 -25.25
C GLY A 33 -0.77 10.12 -24.49
N SER A 34 -1.94 10.56 -24.92
CA SER A 34 -2.73 11.60 -24.22
C SER A 34 -3.63 11.06 -23.11
N PHE A 35 -3.59 9.75 -22.84
CA PHE A 35 -4.37 9.15 -21.77
C PHE A 35 -3.59 9.23 -20.46
N GLY A 36 -4.23 9.77 -19.42
CA GLY A 36 -3.65 9.86 -18.09
C GLY A 36 -3.32 8.48 -17.47
N ARG A 37 -2.81 8.48 -16.25
CA ARG A 37 -2.47 7.24 -15.55
C ARG A 37 -3.73 6.46 -15.17
N SER A 38 -3.60 5.14 -15.13
CA SER A 38 -4.66 4.31 -14.58
C SER A 38 -4.74 4.45 -13.05
N ALA A 39 -5.94 4.34 -12.48
CA ALA A 39 -6.18 4.52 -11.05
C ALA A 39 -6.89 3.31 -10.43
N GLY A 40 -6.42 2.85 -9.27
CA GLY A 40 -7.08 1.82 -8.47
C GLY A 40 -7.25 2.26 -7.02
N ILE A 41 -8.47 2.15 -6.49
CA ILE A 41 -8.77 2.49 -5.10
C ILE A 41 -9.39 1.28 -4.40
N VAL A 42 -8.87 0.89 -3.24
CA VAL A 42 -9.49 -0.11 -2.38
C VAL A 42 -9.76 0.48 -1.01
N ARG A 43 -10.96 0.24 -0.49
CA ARG A 43 -11.36 0.60 0.88
C ARG A 43 -11.76 -0.67 1.63
N VAL A 44 -11.13 -0.89 2.78
CA VAL A 44 -11.49 -1.95 3.73
C VAL A 44 -11.91 -1.27 5.02
N GLU A 45 -13.22 -1.18 5.23
CA GLU A 45 -13.80 -0.30 6.25
C GLU A 45 -14.79 -1.06 7.14
N GLY A 46 -14.67 -0.85 8.44
CA GLY A 46 -15.59 -1.44 9.42
C GLY A 46 -15.12 -2.78 9.99
N PRO A 47 -15.60 -3.16 11.20
CA PRO A 47 -15.24 -4.41 11.83
C PRO A 47 -15.63 -5.63 10.98
N GLY A 48 -14.72 -6.61 10.89
CA GLY A 48 -14.93 -7.84 10.15
C GLY A 48 -14.76 -7.73 8.63
N SER A 49 -14.56 -6.52 8.09
CA SER A 49 -14.24 -6.32 6.68
C SER A 49 -12.81 -6.78 6.40
N GLN A 50 -12.64 -7.66 5.41
CA GLN A 50 -11.37 -8.36 5.18
C GLN A 50 -10.96 -8.37 3.71
N LEU A 51 -9.69 -8.03 3.47
CA LEU A 51 -9.02 -8.25 2.20
C LEU A 51 -7.87 -9.23 2.41
N THR A 52 -7.85 -10.31 1.64
CA THR A 52 -6.71 -11.22 1.56
C THR A 52 -6.17 -11.30 0.14
N ALA A 53 -4.86 -11.12 0.00
CA ALA A 53 -4.15 -11.29 -1.26
C ALA A 53 -2.88 -12.12 -1.05
N VAL A 54 -2.30 -12.71 -2.09
CA VAL A 54 -0.90 -13.18 -2.00
C VAL A 54 0.02 -11.99 -2.24
N THR A 55 -0.16 -11.29 -3.36
CA THR A 55 0.65 -10.12 -3.72
C THR A 55 -0.19 -8.86 -3.83
N MET A 56 0.38 -7.73 -3.40
CA MET A 56 -0.24 -6.41 -3.50
C MET A 56 0.73 -5.39 -4.11
N HIS A 57 0.38 -4.85 -5.27
CA HIS A 57 1.06 -3.70 -5.87
C HIS A 57 0.14 -2.48 -5.82
N ILE A 58 0.53 -1.49 -5.03
CA ILE A 58 -0.21 -0.24 -4.86
C ILE A 58 0.53 0.83 -5.64
N GLY A 59 -0.01 1.23 -6.78
CA GLY A 59 0.68 2.07 -7.75
C GLY A 59 1.73 1.24 -8.49
N ASN A 60 1.30 0.47 -9.50
CA ASN A 60 2.22 -0.35 -10.28
C ASN A 60 2.98 0.52 -11.29
N TYR A 61 2.34 0.86 -12.42
CA TYR A 61 2.78 1.95 -13.31
C TYR A 61 1.89 3.19 -13.19
N GLY A 62 0.69 3.06 -12.61
CA GLY A 62 -0.27 4.14 -12.41
C GLY A 62 -0.41 4.56 -10.95
N ASP A 63 -1.59 5.05 -10.59
CA ASP A 63 -1.91 5.52 -9.25
C ASP A 63 -2.73 4.49 -8.46
N GLY A 64 -2.22 4.05 -7.32
CA GLY A 64 -2.88 3.10 -6.44
C GLY A 64 -3.11 3.67 -5.05
N LYS A 65 -4.31 3.43 -4.49
CA LYS A 65 -4.65 3.84 -3.13
C LYS A 65 -5.31 2.70 -2.35
N LEU A 66 -4.80 2.42 -1.17
CA LEU A 66 -5.42 1.51 -0.20
C LEU A 66 -5.79 2.27 1.07
N PHE A 67 -7.03 2.10 1.52
CA PHE A 67 -7.51 2.59 2.80
C PHE A 67 -7.97 1.43 3.66
N VAL A 68 -7.42 1.32 4.87
CA VAL A 68 -7.83 0.35 5.89
C VAL A 68 -8.26 1.15 7.10
N SER A 69 -9.54 1.16 7.42
CA SER A 69 -10.05 1.99 8.51
C SER A 69 -11.20 1.37 9.30
N GLN A 70 -11.51 1.98 10.45
CA GLN A 70 -12.68 1.64 11.27
C GLN A 70 -12.75 0.15 11.68
N GLY A 71 -11.61 -0.50 11.93
CA GLY A 71 -11.56 -1.93 12.29
C GLY A 71 -11.47 -2.90 11.12
N GLY A 72 -11.27 -2.42 9.89
CA GLY A 72 -10.99 -3.28 8.72
C GLY A 72 -9.62 -3.96 8.80
N SER A 73 -9.48 -5.10 8.11
CA SER A 73 -8.27 -5.93 8.12
C SER A 73 -7.77 -6.30 6.72
N VAL A 74 -6.46 -6.20 6.51
CA VAL A 74 -5.78 -6.65 5.29
C VAL A 74 -4.70 -7.67 5.66
N ALA A 75 -4.64 -8.75 4.89
CA ALA A 75 -3.58 -9.75 5.00
C ALA A 75 -3.00 -10.10 3.63
N ASN A 76 -1.67 -10.11 3.51
CA ASN A 76 -1.01 -10.56 2.30
C ASN A 76 0.37 -11.18 2.53
N TRP A 77 1.00 -11.73 1.49
CA TRP A 77 2.36 -12.27 1.55
C TRP A 77 3.43 -11.28 1.16
N TYR A 78 3.24 -10.52 0.09
CA TYR A 78 4.22 -9.53 -0.37
C TYR A 78 3.56 -8.22 -0.80
N THR A 79 4.15 -7.10 -0.41
CA THR A 79 3.64 -5.75 -0.72
C THR A 79 4.72 -4.89 -1.38
N LEU A 80 4.34 -4.21 -2.45
CA LEU A 80 5.10 -3.12 -3.06
C LEU A 80 4.22 -1.87 -3.22
N ILE A 81 4.67 -0.74 -2.70
CA ILE A 81 3.98 0.56 -2.79
C ILE A 81 4.85 1.51 -3.64
N GLY A 82 4.32 1.95 -4.79
CA GLY A 82 5.06 2.80 -5.74
C GLY A 82 6.11 2.01 -6.53
N ALA A 83 5.67 1.04 -7.33
CA ALA A 83 6.54 0.02 -7.91
C ALA A 83 7.48 0.59 -9.00
N GLU A 84 6.91 1.29 -9.98
CA GLU A 84 7.61 1.64 -11.23
C GLU A 84 7.76 3.14 -11.42
N TYR A 85 8.64 3.54 -12.33
CA TYR A 85 8.91 4.95 -12.63
C TYR A 85 7.62 5.70 -12.97
N GLY A 86 7.41 6.85 -12.32
CA GLY A 86 6.23 7.70 -12.51
C GLY A 86 4.94 7.19 -11.85
N SER A 87 4.96 6.03 -11.20
CA SER A 87 3.83 5.52 -10.42
C SER A 87 3.68 6.20 -9.07
N THR A 88 2.45 6.21 -8.55
CA THR A 88 2.16 6.71 -7.19
C THR A 88 1.39 5.65 -6.41
N GLY A 89 2.02 5.09 -5.39
CA GLY A 89 1.38 4.21 -4.42
C GLY A 89 1.15 4.92 -3.10
N ARG A 90 -0.09 4.87 -2.58
CA ARG A 90 -0.40 5.34 -1.22
C ARG A 90 -1.21 4.32 -0.46
N ALA A 91 -0.80 4.02 0.77
CA ALA A 91 -1.58 3.21 1.70
C ALA A 91 -1.78 3.94 3.02
N THR A 92 -2.99 3.86 3.55
CA THR A 92 -3.35 4.43 4.85
C THR A 92 -4.00 3.37 5.72
N VAL A 93 -3.46 3.17 6.92
CA VAL A 93 -4.04 2.30 7.96
C VAL A 93 -4.34 3.16 9.17
N SER A 94 -5.62 3.40 9.43
CA SER A 94 -6.04 4.36 10.46
C SER A 94 -7.22 3.89 11.28
N GLY A 95 -7.24 4.29 12.55
CA GLY A 95 -8.32 3.98 13.48
C GLY A 95 -8.06 2.71 14.29
N ALA A 96 -8.57 2.70 15.52
CA ALA A 96 -8.41 1.58 16.43
C ALA A 96 -8.98 0.28 15.84
N GLY A 97 -8.19 -0.79 15.93
CA GLY A 97 -8.56 -2.12 15.42
C GLY A 97 -8.26 -2.33 13.93
N SER A 98 -7.93 -1.28 13.18
CA SER A 98 -7.52 -1.42 11.78
C SER A 98 -6.12 -2.00 11.67
N GLN A 99 -6.01 -3.04 10.85
CA GLN A 99 -4.81 -3.88 10.81
C GLN A 99 -4.42 -4.21 9.37
N TRP A 100 -3.11 -4.20 9.12
CA TRP A 100 -2.53 -4.75 7.90
C TRP A 100 -1.34 -5.65 8.23
N THR A 101 -1.45 -6.94 7.92
CA THR A 101 -0.34 -7.89 8.05
C THR A 101 0.18 -8.31 6.68
N THR A 102 1.48 -8.11 6.45
CA THR A 102 2.21 -8.73 5.34
C THR A 102 3.10 -9.83 5.92
N ASN A 103 2.90 -11.09 5.54
CA ASN A 103 3.66 -12.23 6.09
C ASN A 103 5.12 -12.28 5.62
N GLY A 104 5.40 -11.80 4.41
CA GLY A 104 6.74 -11.68 3.85
C GLY A 104 7.21 -10.22 3.88
N ASP A 105 7.87 -9.79 2.80
CA ASP A 105 8.51 -8.49 2.73
C ASP A 105 7.53 -7.35 2.37
N THR A 106 7.82 -6.17 2.89
CA THR A 106 7.14 -4.91 2.55
C THR A 106 8.15 -3.93 1.96
N MET A 107 7.90 -3.44 0.76
CA MET A 107 8.68 -2.37 0.14
C MET A 107 7.83 -1.11 -0.06
N VAL A 108 8.32 0.02 0.44
CA VAL A 108 7.72 1.35 0.27
C VAL A 108 8.68 2.22 -0.53
N GLY A 109 8.25 2.58 -1.74
CA GLY A 109 9.09 3.21 -2.75
C GLY A 109 9.94 2.17 -3.47
N GLY A 110 9.58 1.86 -4.72
CA GLY A 110 10.42 1.12 -5.66
C GLY A 110 11.14 2.12 -6.58
N SER A 111 10.83 2.06 -7.88
CA SER A 111 11.24 3.10 -8.84
C SER A 111 10.27 4.29 -8.90
N GLY A 112 9.12 4.19 -8.22
CA GLY A 112 8.10 5.23 -8.12
C GLY A 112 7.99 5.86 -6.74
N PHE A 113 6.93 6.67 -6.54
CA PHE A 113 6.61 7.24 -5.25
C PHE A 113 5.74 6.27 -4.44
N GLY A 114 6.23 5.84 -3.29
CA GLY A 114 5.49 5.01 -2.33
C GLY A 114 5.34 5.70 -0.99
N GLU A 115 4.12 5.69 -0.44
CA GLU A 115 3.82 6.28 0.86
C GLU A 115 2.95 5.34 1.70
N LEU A 116 3.35 5.11 2.94
CA LEU A 116 2.59 4.39 3.96
C LEU A 116 2.32 5.32 5.15
N LEU A 117 1.05 5.57 5.44
CA LEU A 117 0.60 6.30 6.63
C LEU A 117 -0.10 5.36 7.60
N ILE A 118 0.33 5.39 8.86
CA ILE A 118 -0.26 4.67 9.97
C ILE A 118 -0.61 5.69 11.04
N SER A 119 -1.90 5.83 11.38
CA SER A 119 -2.40 6.87 12.29
C SER A 119 -3.51 6.35 13.19
N ASP A 120 -3.91 7.14 14.18
CA ASP A 120 -5.12 6.91 14.99
C ASP A 120 -5.23 5.48 15.59
N ARG A 121 -4.12 4.90 16.05
CA ARG A 121 -4.02 3.51 16.57
C ARG A 121 -4.16 2.40 15.52
N GLY A 122 -3.94 2.72 14.24
CA GLY A 122 -3.78 1.72 13.19
C GLY A 122 -2.50 0.90 13.40
N GLN A 123 -2.52 -0.36 12.94
CA GLN A 123 -1.38 -1.27 13.12
C GLN A 123 -0.99 -1.93 11.81
N VAL A 124 0.31 -1.89 11.49
CA VAL A 124 0.90 -2.62 10.37
C VAL A 124 1.94 -3.57 10.91
N ARG A 125 1.96 -4.80 10.38
CA ARG A 125 2.98 -5.80 10.68
C ARG A 125 3.60 -6.32 9.39
N THR A 126 4.92 -6.28 9.32
CA THR A 126 5.73 -6.94 8.29
C THR A 126 6.41 -8.17 8.93
N GLY A 127 6.05 -9.36 8.46
CA GLY A 127 6.49 -10.64 9.01
C GLY A 127 7.91 -11.04 8.62
N SER A 128 8.52 -10.34 7.67
CA SER A 128 9.92 -10.48 7.26
C SER A 128 10.63 -9.11 7.36
N SER A 129 11.37 -8.70 6.34
CA SER A 129 12.09 -7.44 6.29
C SER A 129 11.26 -6.35 5.60
N ALA A 130 11.52 -5.11 5.98
CA ALA A 130 10.95 -3.94 5.33
C ALA A 130 12.04 -3.12 4.65
N MET A 131 11.68 -2.51 3.52
CA MET A 131 12.54 -1.59 2.80
C MET A 131 11.80 -0.30 2.49
N ILE A 132 12.39 0.83 2.86
CA ILE A 132 11.93 2.16 2.46
C ILE A 132 12.99 2.72 1.52
N THR A 133 12.73 2.72 0.22
CA THR A 133 13.79 2.97 -0.75
C THR A 133 13.35 3.86 -1.91
N ALA A 134 14.35 4.18 -2.71
CA ALA A 134 14.32 5.00 -3.90
C ALA A 134 15.20 4.28 -4.94
N LEU A 135 14.66 3.25 -5.59
CA LEU A 135 15.39 2.48 -6.60
C LEU A 135 15.33 3.24 -7.94
N GLY A 136 16.27 4.16 -8.13
CA GLY A 136 16.44 4.89 -9.40
C GLY A 136 15.88 6.31 -9.39
N PRO A 137 15.97 7.02 -10.54
CA PRO A 137 15.58 8.42 -10.64
C PRO A 137 14.07 8.59 -10.37
N GLY A 138 13.71 9.34 -9.34
CA GLY A 138 12.31 9.62 -8.99
C GLY A 138 11.65 8.61 -8.04
N GLY A 139 12.35 7.54 -7.65
CA GLY A 139 11.91 6.67 -6.57
C GLY A 139 11.93 7.41 -5.23
N VAL A 140 10.88 7.30 -4.44
CA VAL A 140 10.82 7.87 -3.08
C VAL A 140 9.97 6.95 -2.23
N GLY A 141 10.47 6.56 -1.05
CA GLY A 141 9.74 5.79 -0.07
C GLY A 141 9.51 6.62 1.19
N LEU A 142 8.26 6.84 1.57
CA LEU A 142 7.90 7.57 2.78
C LEU A 142 7.03 6.71 3.69
N VAL A 143 7.40 6.65 4.97
CA VAL A 143 6.57 6.03 6.00
C VAL A 143 6.33 6.99 7.15
N HIS A 144 5.08 7.06 7.58
CA HIS A 144 4.61 7.93 8.64
C HIS A 144 3.89 7.09 9.69
N VAL A 145 4.42 7.02 10.91
CA VAL A 145 3.75 6.41 12.06
C VAL A 145 3.37 7.53 13.03
N LYS A 146 2.11 7.95 12.99
CA LYS A 146 1.59 9.13 13.69
C LYS A 146 0.69 8.71 14.84
N ASP A 147 0.60 9.55 15.87
CA ASP A 147 -0.32 9.42 17.01
C ASP A 147 0.00 8.28 18.00
N PRO A 148 -0.33 8.45 19.29
CA PRO A 148 -0.13 7.41 20.29
C PRO A 148 -0.88 6.11 19.96
N GLY A 149 -0.15 5.00 19.93
CA GLY A 149 -0.68 3.65 19.72
C GLY A 149 -0.74 3.20 18.27
N SER A 150 -0.34 4.05 17.32
CA SER A 150 -0.06 3.60 15.95
C SER A 150 1.26 2.86 15.90
N ILE A 151 1.31 1.74 15.19
CA ILE A 151 2.45 0.83 15.24
C ILE A 151 2.77 0.33 13.83
N TRP A 152 4.06 0.35 13.49
CA TRP A 152 4.61 -0.53 12.47
C TRP A 152 5.60 -1.50 13.11
N ASP A 153 5.22 -2.77 13.14
CA ASP A 153 6.03 -3.86 13.67
C ASP A 153 6.70 -4.59 12.50
N ILE A 154 8.03 -4.75 12.57
CA ILE A 154 8.83 -5.41 11.53
C ILE A 154 9.61 -6.53 12.23
N ALA A 155 9.43 -7.76 11.75
CA ALA A 155 9.99 -8.93 12.40
C ALA A 155 11.52 -9.02 12.26
N ASN A 156 12.04 -8.62 11.09
CA ASN A 156 13.46 -8.66 10.77
C ASN A 156 14.01 -7.23 10.59
N ASP A 157 14.75 -6.98 9.52
CA ASP A 157 15.45 -5.73 9.30
C ASP A 157 14.56 -4.67 8.63
N LEU A 158 14.75 -3.43 9.04
CA LEU A 158 14.34 -2.25 8.28
C LEU A 158 15.56 -1.69 7.54
N SER A 159 15.49 -1.65 6.22
CA SER A 159 16.49 -0.99 5.37
C SER A 159 15.94 0.32 4.81
N MET A 160 16.78 1.36 4.82
CA MET A 160 16.44 2.66 4.23
C MET A 160 17.43 3.01 3.12
N GLY A 161 16.91 3.38 1.95
CA GLY A 161 17.72 3.77 0.79
C GLY A 161 18.35 5.15 0.98
N SER A 162 19.57 5.34 0.45
CA SER A 162 20.38 6.56 0.64
C SER A 162 19.84 7.83 -0.05
N ASN A 163 18.81 7.72 -0.90
CA ASN A 163 18.32 8.81 -1.78
C ASN A 163 16.81 9.03 -1.70
N GLY A 164 16.20 9.01 -0.51
CA GLY A 164 14.80 9.42 -0.34
C GLY A 164 13.92 8.50 0.49
N GLY A 165 14.48 7.43 1.06
CA GLY A 165 13.78 6.67 2.10
C GLY A 165 13.66 7.51 3.37
N GLN A 166 12.44 7.79 3.84
CA GLN A 166 12.19 8.48 5.11
C GLN A 166 11.14 7.75 5.94
N ALA A 167 11.41 7.63 7.25
CA ALA A 167 10.45 7.17 8.24
C ALA A 167 10.35 8.24 9.34
N THR A 168 9.13 8.65 9.71
CA THR A 168 8.87 9.67 10.76
C THR A 168 7.73 9.29 11.68
#